data_AF-A0A7C5GZ30-F1
#
_entry.id   AF-A0A7C5GZ30-F1
#
_cell.length_a   1.000
_cell.length_b   1.000
_cell.length_c   1.000
_cell.angle_alpha   90.00
_cell.angle_beta   90.00
_cell.angle_gamma   90.00
#
_symmetry.space_group_name_H-M   'P 1'
#
loop_
_entity.id
_entity.type
_entity.pdbx_description
1 polymer ?
#
loop_
_entity_poly.entity_id
_entity_poly.type
_entity_poly.pdbx_seq_one_letter_code
_entity_poly.pdbx_strand_id
1 'polypeptide(L)' 'APWTVIRSNDKHKARLEAMKVILNSIDYEGRGEELDYTLDPDIVISGARETEIMIAQRSRSGKCIG' A
#
# COMPACT_ATOMS: atom_id res chain seq x y z
N ALA A 1 -12.21 -10.18 1.66
CA ALA A 1 -11.59 -8.88 2.02
C ALA A 1 -10.22 -8.81 1.36
N PRO A 2 -9.93 -7.79 0.52
CA PRO A 2 -8.62 -7.62 -0.11
C PRO A 2 -7.57 -7.21 0.92
N TRP A 3 -6.35 -7.72 0.79
CA TRP A 3 -5.21 -7.32 1.62
C TRP A 3 -4.49 -6.12 1.01
N THR A 4 -4.06 -5.19 1.84
CA THR A 4 -3.20 -4.05 1.45
C THR A 4 -1.86 -4.18 2.17
N VAL A 5 -0.77 -4.13 1.41
CA VAL A 5 0.60 -4.24 1.90
C VAL A 5 1.22 -2.84 1.89
N ILE A 6 1.89 -2.47 2.99
CA ILE A 6 2.53 -1.16 3.15
C ILE A 6 4.01 -1.38 3.45
N ARG A 7 4.90 -0.84 2.61
CA ARG A 7 6.35 -0.92 2.83
C ARG A 7 6.78 0.06 3.92
N SER A 8 7.42 -0.46 4.97
CA SER A 8 7.74 0.30 6.18
C SER A 8 9.20 0.77 6.28
N ASN A 9 9.92 0.87 5.17
CA ASN A 9 11.32 1.35 5.16
C ASN A 9 11.44 2.76 5.76
N ASP A 10 10.49 3.64 5.43
CA ASP A 10 10.30 4.91 6.12
C ASP A 10 9.04 4.83 6.99
N LYS A 11 9.23 4.79 8.31
CA LYS A 11 8.13 4.65 9.27
C LYS A 11 7.20 5.87 9.31
N HIS A 12 7.69 7.06 8.96
CA HIS A 12 6.84 8.26 8.94
C HIS A 12 5.93 8.23 7.73
N LYS A 13 6.49 7.96 6.55
CA LYS A 13 5.71 7.82 5.32
C LYS A 13 4.73 6.66 5.38
N ALA A 14 5.15 5.49 5.90
CA ALA A 14 4.27 4.33 6.01
C ALA A 14 3.03 4.59 6.87
N ARG A 15 3.16 5.36 7.96
CA ARG A 15 2.02 5.74 8.81
C ARG A 15 1.06 6.70 8.11
N LEU A 16 1.61 7.68 7.37
CA LEU A 16 0.80 8.62 6.61
C LEU A 16 -0.01 7.89 5.53
N GLU A 17 0.65 7.03 4.76
CA GLU A 17 0.00 6.25 3.70
C GLU A 17 -1.03 5.27 4.27
N ALA A 18 -0.75 4.62 5.41
CA ALA A 18 -1.74 3.77 6.09
C ALA A 18 -3.01 4.54 6.46
N MET A 19 -2.87 5.78 6.93
CA MET A 19 -4.02 6.63 7.27
C MET A 19 -4.82 7.01 6.01
N LYS A 20 -4.12 7.40 4.93
CA LYS A 20 -4.77 7.67 3.63
C LYS A 20 -5.56 6.48 3.11
N VAL A 21 -5.04 5.25 3.24
CA VAL A 21 -5.75 4.02 2.82
C VAL A 21 -7.07 3.88 3.56
N ILE A 22 -7.07 4.10 4.88
CA ILE A 22 -8.28 3.99 5.71
C ILE A 22 -9.28 5.08 5.32
N LEU A 23 -8.83 6.33 5.21
CA LEU A 23 -9.68 7.47 4.86
C LEU A 23 -10.26 7.36 3.44
N ASN A 24 -9.56 6.71 2.52
CA ASN A 24 -10.07 6.41 1.18
C ASN A 24 -11.08 5.25 1.15
N SER A 25 -11.04 4.34 2.12
CA SER A 25 -11.92 3.16 2.15
C SER A 25 -13.31 3.42 2.70
N ILE A 26 -13.52 4.57 3.35
CA ILE A 26 -14.77 4.92 4.03
C ILE A 26 -15.24 6.27 3.49
N ASP A 27 -16.52 6.36 3.14
CA ASP A 27 -17.15 7.66 2.87
C ASP A 27 -17.58 8.29 4.21
N TYR A 28 -17.14 9.51 4.47
CA TYR A 28 -17.39 10.19 5.74
C TYR A 28 -17.71 11.67 5.52
N GLU A 29 -18.67 12.17 6.30
CA GLU A 29 -19.05 13.58 6.27
C GLU A 29 -17.92 14.48 6.78
N GLY A 30 -17.73 15.63 6.15
CA GLY A 30 -16.65 16.57 6.50
C GLY A 30 -15.28 16.19 5.94
N ARG A 31 -15.23 15.31 4.93
CA ARG A 31 -14.03 15.08 4.13
C ARG A 31 -13.62 16.37 3.41
N GLY A 32 -12.44 16.90 3.76
CA GLY A 32 -11.89 18.07 3.11
C GLY A 32 -11.38 17.72 1.71
N GLU A 33 -12.05 18.19 0.66
CA GLU A 33 -11.64 17.98 -0.74
C GLU A 33 -10.33 18.69 -1.11
N GLU A 34 -9.87 19.63 -0.28
CA GLU A 34 -8.60 20.34 -0.46
C GLU A 34 -7.38 19.45 -0.16
N LEU A 35 -7.56 18.35 0.57
CA LEU A 35 -6.46 17.47 0.98
C LEU A 35 -6.14 16.42 -0.09
N ASP A 36 -4.85 16.19 -0.32
CA ASP A 36 -4.38 15.13 -1.22
C ASP A 36 -4.41 13.75 -0.54
N TYR A 37 -5.31 12.88 -1.00
CA TYR A 37 -5.44 11.50 -0.57
C TYR A 37 -4.78 10.50 -1.52
N THR A 38 -4.01 10.98 -2.49
CA THR A 38 -3.31 10.11 -3.44
C THR A 38 -2.31 9.23 -2.69
N LEU A 39 -2.37 7.94 -2.99
CA LEU A 39 -1.50 6.92 -2.41
C LEU A 39 -0.23 6.80 -3.22
N ASP A 40 0.90 6.64 -2.53
CA ASP A 40 2.17 6.34 -3.17
C ASP A 40 2.23 4.85 -3.58
N PRO A 41 2.30 4.52 -4.88
CA PRO A 41 2.28 3.14 -5.37
C PRO A 41 3.54 2.34 -5.03
N ASP A 42 4.64 3.00 -4.64
CA ASP A 42 5.87 2.33 -4.20
C ASP A 42 5.79 1.91 -2.72
N ILE A 43 4.92 2.56 -1.95
CA ILE A 43 4.70 2.28 -0.53
C ILE A 43 3.49 1.38 -0.33
N VAL A 44 2.36 1.69 -1.00
CA VAL A 44 1.09 0.97 -0.86
C VAL A 44 0.86 0.06 -2.06
N ILE A 45 0.80 -1.23 -1.81
CA ILE A 45 0.66 -2.27 -2.83
C ILE A 45 -0.54 -3.15 -2.47
N SER A 46 -1.32 -3.56 -3.47
CA SER A 46 -2.38 -4.55 -3.24
C SER A 46 -1.76 -5.92 -2.97
N GLY A 47 -2.35 -6.71 -2.07
CA GLY A 47 -1.83 -8.03 -1.72
C GLY A 47 -1.77 -9.00 -2.91
N ALA A 48 -2.68 -8.85 -3.87
CA ALA A 48 -2.63 -9.59 -5.13
C ALA A 48 -1.36 -9.24 -5.94
N ARG A 49 -1.07 -7.95 -6.11
CA ARG A 49 0.12 -7.47 -6.81
C ARG A 49 1.40 -7.86 -6.10
N GLU A 50 1.43 -7.81 -4.77
CA GLU A 50 2.59 -8.27 -4.00
C GLU A 50 2.83 -9.77 -4.21
N THR A 51 1.76 -10.58 -4.24
CA THR A 51 1.87 -12.01 -4.53
C THR A 51 2.47 -12.27 -5.92
N GLU A 52 2.03 -11.53 -6.95
CA GLU A 52 2.59 -11.61 -8.30
C GLU A 52 4.09 -11.26 -8.31
N ILE A 53 4.48 -10.20 -7.59
CA ILE A 53 5.89 -9.79 -7.45
C ILE A 53 6.70 -10.91 -6.79
N MET A 54 6.21 -11.49 -5.69
CA MET A 54 6.88 -12.57 -4.98
C MET A 54 7.04 -13.83 -5.86
N ILE A 55 6.00 -14.19 -6.63
CA ILE A 55 6.06 -15.30 -7.59
C ILE A 55 7.12 -15.03 -8.67
N ALA A 56 7.14 -13.81 -9.23
CA ALA A 56 8.09 -13.43 -10.26
C ALA A 56 9.54 -13.36 -9.74
N GLN A 57 9.74 -12.98 -8.47
CA GLN A 57 11.05 -13.03 -7.81
C GLN A 57 11.49 -14.47 -7.59
N ARG A 58 10.61 -15.32 -7.02
CA ARG A 58 10.89 -16.73 -6.79
C ARG A 58 11.26 -17.47 -8.09
N SER A 59 10.60 -17.15 -9.20
CA SER A 59 10.94 -17.72 -10.51
C SER A 59 12.31 -17.28 -11.04
N ARG A 60 12.79 -16.09 -10.67
CA ARG A 60 14.05 -15.52 -11.17
C ARG A 60 15.26 -15.86 -10.29
N SER A 61 15.11 -15.75 -8.97
CA SER A 61 16.21 -15.86 -8.00
C SER A 61 16.05 -17.04 -7.02
N GLY A 62 14.95 -17.79 -7.09
CA GLY A 62 14.62 -18.85 -6.13
C GLY A 62 14.20 -18.35 -4.75
N LYS A 63 14.23 -17.03 -4.50
CA LYS A 63 13.98 -16.42 -3.19
C LYS A 63 13.09 -15.18 -3.31
N CYS A 64 12.06 -15.10 -2.47
CA CYS A 64 11.28 -13.88 -2.31
C CYS A 64 12.10 -12.85 -1.52
N ILE A 65 12.22 -11.65 -2.06
CA ILE A 65 12.84 -10.49 -1.41
C ILE A 65 11.72 -9.50 -1.07
N GLY A 66 11.53 -9.28 0.24
CA GLY A 66 10.58 -8.33 0.82
C GLY A 66 11.31 -7.29 1.64
#